data_AF-A0A5R2NCR8-F1
#
_entry.id   AF-A0A5R2NCR8-F1
#
_cell.length_a   1.000
_cell.length_b   1.000
_cell.length_c   1.000
_cell.angle_alpha   90.00
_cell.angle_beta   90.00
_cell.angle_gamma   90.00
#
_symmetry.space_group_name_H-M   'P 1'
#
loop_
_entity.id
_entity.type
_entity.pdbx_description
1 polymer ?
#
loop_
_entity_poly.entity_id
_entity_poly.type
_entity_poly.pdbx_seq_one_letter_code
_entity_poly.pdbx_strand_id
1 'polypeptide(L)'
;MLAKPTDGSKASNPKDSVGARKWRQYATVPATVIAELGVAMLEGAAKYGRHNYRVAGVRASVYVDAAKGHIDQWWEGEDYDPDVPGQRLSHITKAIASLVVLRDAMIQDMLNDDRPPKAKLDKVRA
;
A
#
# COMPACT_ATOMS: atom_id res chain seq x y z
N MET A 1 41.88 -3.38 12.38
CA MET A 1 41.02 -4.55 12.57
C MET A 1 40.63 -4.60 14.03
N LEU A 2 39.36 -4.36 14.38
CA LEU A 2 38.88 -4.45 15.77
C LEU A 2 38.45 -5.89 16.02
N ALA A 3 38.96 -6.49 17.10
CA ALA A 3 38.70 -7.87 17.50
C ALA A 3 37.19 -8.12 17.67
N LYS A 4 36.70 -9.24 17.10
CA LYS A 4 35.32 -9.70 17.32
C LYS A 4 35.21 -10.31 18.72
N PRO A 5 34.20 -9.96 19.53
CA PRO A 5 33.97 -10.63 20.81
C PRO A 5 33.60 -12.09 20.57
N THR A 6 34.31 -12.98 21.26
CA THR A 6 34.06 -14.42 21.38
C THR A 6 33.18 -14.66 22.61
N ASP A 7 31.86 -14.51 22.46
CA ASP A 7 30.86 -15.11 23.35
C ASP A 7 29.52 -15.20 22.59
N GLY A 8 28.90 -16.37 22.61
CA GLY A 8 27.75 -16.79 21.80
C GLY A 8 26.41 -16.19 22.22
N SER A 9 26.38 -15.16 23.06
CA SER A 9 25.15 -14.40 23.30
C SER A 9 25.46 -12.93 23.52
N LYS A 10 25.35 -12.12 22.46
CA LYS A 10 25.09 -10.69 22.68
C LYS A 10 23.75 -10.63 23.40
N ALA A 11 23.72 -10.13 24.63
CA ALA A 11 22.49 -9.70 25.25
C ALA A 11 21.83 -8.72 24.27
N SER A 12 20.75 -9.15 23.58
CA SER A 12 20.04 -8.27 22.65
C SER A 12 19.74 -6.98 23.39
N ASN A 13 20.03 -5.83 22.81
CA ASN A 13 19.69 -4.55 23.43
C ASN A 13 18.21 -4.64 23.89
N PRO A 14 17.86 -4.36 25.15
CA PRO A 14 16.48 -4.49 25.62
C PRO A 14 15.48 -3.70 24.75
N LYS A 15 15.95 -2.67 24.04
CA LYS A 15 15.16 -1.95 23.04
C LYS A 15 14.82 -2.78 21.80
N ASP A 16 15.66 -3.74 21.40
CA ASP A 16 15.43 -4.60 20.24
C ASP A 16 14.26 -5.57 20.51
N SER A 17 14.22 -6.21 21.68
CA SER A 17 13.15 -7.14 22.04
C SER A 17 11.79 -6.45 22.24
N VAL A 18 11.79 -5.25 22.83
CA VAL A 18 10.59 -4.42 22.98
C VAL A 18 10.19 -3.83 21.63
N GLY A 19 11.15 -3.37 20.83
CA GLY A 19 10.95 -2.77 19.52
C GLY A 19 10.31 -3.74 18.52
N ALA A 20 10.82 -4.98 18.46
CA ALA A 20 10.31 -6.02 17.57
C ALA A 20 8.85 -6.41 17.85
N ARG A 21 8.35 -6.17 19.07
CA ARG A 21 6.95 -6.44 19.44
C ARG A 21 6.00 -5.28 19.15
N LYS A 22 6.51 -4.10 18.79
CA LYS A 22 5.65 -2.95 18.48
C LYS A 22 4.93 -3.18 17.16
N TRP A 23 3.72 -2.64 17.04
CA TRP A 23 2.95 -2.70 15.80
C TRP A 23 3.65 -2.02 14.61
N ARG A 24 4.58 -1.10 14.87
CA ARG A 24 5.29 -0.31 13.86
C ARG A 24 6.47 -1.11 13.32
N GLN A 25 6.22 -1.91 12.28
CA GLN A 25 7.24 -2.70 11.58
C GLN A 25 7.74 -1.99 10.30
N TYR A 26 7.90 -0.66 10.35
CA TYR A 26 8.19 0.14 9.16
C TYR A 26 9.48 -0.27 8.43
N ALA A 27 10.50 -0.70 9.20
CA ALA A 27 11.80 -1.09 8.65
C ALA A 27 11.75 -2.32 7.72
N THR A 28 10.65 -3.10 7.74
CA THR A 28 10.49 -4.26 6.86
C THR A 28 9.95 -3.89 5.47
N VAL A 29 9.55 -2.63 5.26
CA VAL A 29 8.98 -2.17 4.00
C VAL A 29 10.09 -1.50 3.16
N PRO A 30 10.25 -1.86 1.87
CA PRO A 30 11.24 -1.21 1.01
C PRO A 30 11.01 0.30 0.91
N ALA A 31 12.00 1.09 1.32
CA ALA A 31 11.90 2.55 1.34
C ALA A 31 11.69 3.17 -0.06
N THR A 32 12.17 2.50 -1.12
CA THR A 32 11.97 2.90 -2.51
C THR A 32 10.49 2.87 -2.89
N VAL A 33 9.76 1.82 -2.52
CA VAL A 33 8.32 1.70 -2.76
C VAL A 33 7.53 2.74 -1.97
N ILE A 34 7.97 3.06 -0.73
CA ILE A 34 7.34 4.13 0.05
C ILE A 34 7.54 5.50 -0.61
N ALA A 35 8.72 5.77 -1.17
CA ALA A 35 8.99 7.01 -1.87
C ALA A 35 8.08 7.16 -3.10
N GLU A 36 7.96 6.11 -3.92
CA GLU A 36 7.07 6.10 -5.08
C GLU A 36 5.60 6.25 -4.70
N LEU A 37 5.15 5.52 -3.67
CA LEU A 37 3.81 5.68 -3.10
C LEU A 37 3.57 7.13 -2.66
N GLY A 38 4.56 7.78 -2.05
CA GLY A 38 4.49 9.19 -1.69
C GLY A 38 4.21 10.10 -2.88
N VAL A 39 4.87 9.86 -4.03
CA VAL A 39 4.65 10.62 -5.27
C VAL A 39 3.24 10.34 -5.83
N ALA A 40 2.80 9.09 -5.88
CA ALA A 40 1.44 8.75 -6.32
C ALA A 40 0.35 9.38 -5.42
N MET A 41 0.58 9.41 -4.10
CA MET A 41 -0.33 10.08 -3.16
C MET A 41 -0.31 11.60 -3.30
N LEU A 42 0.84 12.20 -3.65
CA LEU A 42 0.96 13.62 -3.94
C LEU A 42 0.18 14.01 -5.20
N GLU A 43 0.25 13.20 -6.26
CA GLU A 43 -0.57 13.37 -7.46
C GLU A 43 -2.07 13.37 -7.12
N GLY A 44 -2.53 12.38 -6.36
CA GLY A 44 -3.92 12.33 -5.88
C GLY A 44 -4.29 13.55 -5.03
N ALA A 45 -3.39 14.02 -4.17
CA ALA A 45 -3.58 15.22 -3.37
C ALA A 45 -3.69 16.49 -4.23
N ALA A 46 -2.95 16.57 -5.34
CA ALA A 46 -3.03 17.68 -6.29
C ALA A 46 -4.35 17.68 -7.06
N LYS A 47 -4.86 16.50 -7.44
CA LYS A 47 -6.12 16.34 -8.17
C LYS A 47 -7.36 16.55 -7.29
N TYR A 48 -7.36 15.99 -6.08
CA TYR A 48 -8.58 15.83 -5.28
C TYR A 48 -8.49 16.39 -3.85
N GLY A 49 -7.33 16.92 -3.46
CA GLY A 49 -7.05 17.38 -2.10
C GLY A 49 -6.45 16.27 -1.22
N ARG A 50 -5.50 16.67 -0.38
CA ARG A 50 -4.75 15.74 0.49
C ARG A 50 -5.66 15.13 1.58
N HIS A 51 -5.70 13.80 1.67
CA HIS A 51 -6.55 13.04 2.60
C HIS A 51 -8.06 13.30 2.46
N ASN A 52 -8.53 13.80 1.32
CA ASN A 52 -9.95 14.07 1.07
C ASN A 52 -10.85 12.83 1.32
N TYR A 53 -10.35 11.62 1.05
CA TYR A 53 -11.01 10.34 1.26
C TYR A 53 -11.39 10.06 2.73
N ARG A 54 -10.77 10.74 3.69
CA ARG A 54 -11.17 10.67 5.12
C ARG A 54 -12.36 11.56 5.47
N VAL A 55 -12.79 12.42 4.56
CA VAL A 55 -13.93 13.34 4.74
C VAL A 55 -15.06 12.99 3.80
N ALA A 56 -14.76 12.80 2.51
CA ALA A 56 -15.74 12.48 1.49
C ALA A 56 -16.13 11.00 1.45
N GLY A 57 -15.32 10.12 2.05
CA GLY A 57 -15.49 8.67 1.97
C GLY A 57 -15.04 8.07 0.65
N VAL A 58 -15.07 6.75 0.59
CA VAL A 58 -14.60 5.93 -0.53
C VAL A 58 -15.64 4.88 -0.87
N ARG A 59 -15.93 4.66 -2.15
CA ARG A 59 -16.74 3.52 -2.61
C ARG A 59 -15.83 2.35 -2.96
N ALA A 60 -16.10 1.16 -2.41
CA ALA A 60 -15.22 -0.01 -2.57
C ALA A 60 -15.00 -0.38 -4.05
N SER A 61 -16.07 -0.46 -4.84
CA SER A 61 -16.02 -0.81 -6.27
C SER A 61 -15.08 0.09 -7.07
N VAL A 62 -15.16 1.41 -6.89
CA VAL A 62 -14.34 2.39 -7.63
C VAL A 62 -12.84 2.15 -7.43
N TYR A 63 -12.43 1.87 -6.19
CA TYR A 63 -11.02 1.64 -5.89
C TYR A 63 -10.55 0.23 -6.25
N VAL A 64 -11.46 -0.76 -6.26
CA VAL A 64 -11.17 -2.09 -6.80
C VAL A 64 -10.95 -2.00 -8.32
N ASP A 65 -11.81 -1.30 -9.04
CA ASP A 65 -11.69 -1.11 -10.49
C ASP A 65 -10.41 -0.35 -10.85
N ALA A 66 -10.10 0.73 -10.13
CA ALA A 66 -8.86 1.49 -10.33
C ALA A 66 -7.61 0.62 -10.09
N ALA A 67 -7.55 -0.11 -8.97
CA ALA A 67 -6.42 -0.97 -8.66
C ALA A 67 -6.26 -2.09 -9.68
N LYS A 68 -7.36 -2.76 -10.05
CA LYS A 68 -7.34 -3.84 -11.02
C LYS A 68 -6.99 -3.34 -12.43
N GLY A 69 -7.52 -2.19 -12.83
CA GLY A 69 -7.21 -1.58 -14.12
C GLY A 69 -5.73 -1.29 -14.29
N HIS A 70 -5.05 -0.78 -13.25
CA HIS A 70 -3.59 -0.61 -13.31
C HIS A 70 -2.86 -1.96 -13.33
N ILE A 71 -3.29 -2.95 -12.55
CA ILE A 71 -2.69 -4.31 -12.58
C ILE A 71 -2.81 -4.94 -13.96
N ASP A 72 -3.99 -4.84 -14.58
CA ASP A 72 -4.27 -5.42 -15.90
C ASP A 72 -3.43 -4.72 -17.00
N GLN A 73 -3.32 -3.39 -16.97
CA GLN A 73 -2.46 -2.65 -17.92
C GLN A 73 -0.98 -3.05 -17.80
N TRP A 74 -0.50 -3.19 -16.55
CA TRP A 74 0.85 -3.71 -16.32
C TRP A 74 1.02 -5.13 -16.86
N TRP A 75 0.02 -5.98 -16.63
CA TRP A 75 0.03 -7.36 -17.12
C TRP A 75 0.09 -7.43 -18.65
N GLU A 76 -0.57 -6.51 -19.34
CA GLU A 76 -0.56 -6.39 -20.80
C GLU A 76 0.69 -5.68 -21.37
N GLY A 77 1.66 -5.32 -20.51
CA GLY A 77 2.98 -4.84 -20.92
C GLY A 77 3.22 -3.34 -20.75
N GLU A 78 2.31 -2.59 -20.13
CA GLU A 78 2.52 -1.17 -19.83
C GLU A 78 3.19 -0.98 -18.46
N ASP A 79 4.46 -0.56 -18.44
CA ASP A 79 5.19 -0.38 -17.17
C ASP A 79 4.72 0.85 -16.38
N TYR A 80 4.37 1.94 -17.07
CA TYR A 80 4.14 3.27 -16.48
C TYR A 80 2.79 3.86 -16.89
N ASP A 81 2.12 4.48 -15.92
CA ASP A 81 0.84 5.15 -16.11
C ASP A 81 0.97 6.37 -17.03
N PRO A 82 0.23 6.42 -18.17
CA PRO A 82 0.30 7.53 -19.11
C PRO A 82 -0.48 8.77 -18.67
N ASP A 83 -1.34 8.69 -17.66
CA ASP A 83 -2.31 9.74 -17.30
C ASP A 83 -1.68 11.01 -16.71
N VAL A 84 -0.37 11.00 -16.44
CA VAL A 84 0.35 12.15 -15.88
C VAL A 84 1.54 12.51 -16.76
N PRO A 85 1.37 13.45 -17.69
CA PRO A 85 2.45 13.91 -18.56
C PRO A 85 3.68 14.35 -17.74
N GLY A 86 4.85 13.80 -18.07
CA GLY A 86 6.10 14.13 -17.42
C GLY A 86 6.39 13.36 -16.11
N GLN A 87 5.50 12.47 -15.67
CA GLN A 87 5.78 11.53 -14.58
C GLN A 87 5.83 10.11 -15.11
N ARG A 88 6.78 9.32 -14.58
CA ARG A 88 6.90 7.89 -14.86
C ARG A 88 6.63 7.11 -13.57
N LEU A 89 5.36 7.00 -13.22
CA LEU A 89 4.93 6.18 -12.08
C LEU A 89 4.51 4.80 -12.57
N SER A 90 4.99 3.75 -11.89
CA SER A 90 4.61 2.39 -12.25
C SER A 90 3.11 2.17 -12.05
N HIS A 91 2.47 1.45 -12.96
CA HIS A 91 1.09 0.97 -12.77
C HIS A 91 0.94 0.21 -11.44
N ILE A 92 1.95 -0.56 -11.02
CA ILE A 92 1.93 -1.28 -9.74
C ILE A 92 1.88 -0.30 -8.56
N THR A 93 2.66 0.78 -8.60
CA THR A 93 2.63 1.83 -7.58
C THR A 93 1.26 2.52 -7.53
N LYS A 94 0.62 2.75 -8.68
CA LYS A 94 -0.72 3.33 -8.77
C LYS A 94 -1.80 2.41 -8.20
N ALA A 95 -1.69 1.10 -8.45
CA ALA A 95 -2.54 0.10 -7.82
C ALA A 95 -2.35 0.08 -6.29
N ILE A 96 -1.10 0.13 -5.80
CA ILE A 96 -0.80 0.24 -4.35
C ILE A 96 -1.42 1.50 -3.77
N ALA A 97 -1.30 2.66 -4.42
CA ALA A 97 -1.91 3.91 -3.95
C ALA A 97 -3.43 3.80 -3.80
N SER A 98 -4.10 3.18 -4.78
CA SER A 98 -5.54 2.89 -4.71
C SER A 98 -5.88 2.01 -3.50
N LEU A 99 -5.12 0.94 -3.27
CA LEU A 99 -5.32 0.03 -2.13
C LEU A 99 -5.00 0.68 -0.78
N VAL A 100 -4.02 1.59 -0.72
CA VAL A 100 -3.67 2.36 0.48
C VAL A 100 -4.83 3.26 0.89
N VAL A 101 -5.42 3.98 -0.07
CA VAL A 101 -6.59 4.82 0.19
C VAL A 101 -7.79 3.98 0.63
N LEU A 102 -8.07 2.87 -0.06
CA LEU A 102 -9.15 1.95 0.31
C LEU A 102 -8.96 1.41 1.73
N ARG A 103 -7.73 0.97 2.07
CA ARG A 103 -7.44 0.43 3.39
C ARG A 103 -7.54 1.50 4.48
N ASP A 104 -7.11 2.73 4.19
CA ASP A 104 -7.24 3.84 5.13
C ASP A 104 -8.71 4.17 5.39
N ALA A 105 -9.54 4.24 4.34
CA ALA A 105 -10.98 4.45 4.48
C ALA A 105 -11.65 3.36 5.35
N MET A 106 -11.24 2.09 5.22
CA MET A 106 -11.71 1.02 6.10
C MET A 106 -11.31 1.22 7.58
N ILE A 107 -10.13 1.80 7.85
CA ILE A 107 -9.65 2.05 9.21
C ILE A 107 -10.36 3.27 9.82
N GLN A 108 -10.74 4.25 9.00
CA GLN A 108 -11.40 5.48 9.43
C GLN A 108 -12.93 5.40 9.44
N ASP A 109 -13.53 4.22 9.20
CA ASP A 109 -14.98 4.04 9.05
C ASP A 109 -15.60 4.91 7.94
N MET A 110 -14.82 5.19 6.89
CA MET A 110 -15.17 6.03 5.75
C MET A 110 -15.44 5.22 4.46
N LEU A 111 -15.47 3.89 4.55
CA LEU A 111 -15.77 3.02 3.43
C LEU A 111 -17.28 2.89 3.23
N ASN A 112 -17.77 3.33 2.08
CA ASN A 112 -19.04 2.87 1.53
C ASN A 112 -18.81 1.51 0.86
N ASP A 113 -19.14 0.45 1.59
CA ASP A 113 -18.93 -0.93 1.18
C ASP A 113 -20.06 -1.43 0.27
N ASP A 114 -19.84 -1.33 -1.04
CA ASP A 114 -20.75 -1.77 -2.10
C ASP A 114 -20.30 -3.08 -2.75
N ARG A 115 -19.52 -3.91 -2.04
CA ARG A 115 -19.07 -5.21 -2.54
C ARG A 115 -20.27 -6.14 -2.84
N PRO A 116 -20.15 -7.05 -3.81
CA PRO A 116 -21.19 -8.04 -4.08
C PRO A 116 -21.40 -8.96 -2.86
N PRO A 117 -22.59 -9.58 -2.74
CA PRO A 117 -22.84 -10.59 -1.72
C PRO A 117 -21.75 -11.68 -1.71
N LYS A 118 -21.43 -12.17 -0.51
CA LYS A 118 -20.38 -13.19 -0.31
C LYS A 118 -20.58 -14.37 -1.26
N ALA A 119 -19.58 -14.62 -2.11
CA ALA A 119 -19.58 -15.75 -3.02
C ALA A 119 -19.44 -17.09 -2.27
N LYS A 120 -20.02 -18.17 -2.82
CA LYS A 120 -19.91 -19.54 -2.30
C LYS A 120 -18.58 -20.18 -2.74
N LEU A 121 -17.45 -19.61 -2.31
CA LEU A 121 -16.11 -19.98 -2.77
C LEU A 121 -15.73 -21.43 -2.46
N ASP A 122 -16.28 -22.01 -1.40
CA ASP A 122 -16.06 -23.42 -1.03
C ASP A 122 -16.51 -24.40 -2.12
N LYS A 123 -17.35 -23.97 -3.07
CA LYS A 123 -17.75 -24.79 -4.22
C LYS A 123 -16.71 -24.89 -5.33
N VAL A 124 -15.74 -23.98 -5.37
CA VAL A 124 -14.77 -23.85 -6.47
C VAL A 124 -13.31 -23.93 -6.00
N ARG A 125 -13.07 -23.70 -4.70
CA ARG A 125 -11.77 -23.89 -4.05
C ARG A 125 -11.84 -25.21 -3.26
N ALA A 126 -11.62 -26.31 -3.95
CA ALA A 126 -11.38 -27.61 -3.31
C ALA A 126 -10.00 -27.61 -2.64
#